data_AF-A0A4U0UGI5-F1
#
_entry.id   AF-A0A4U0UGI5-F1
#
_cell.length_a   1.000
_cell.length_b   1.000
_cell.length_c   1.000
_cell.angle_alpha   90.00
_cell.angle_beta   90.00
_cell.angle_gamma   90.00
#
_symmetry.space_group_name_H-M   'P 1'
#
loop_
_entity.id
_entity.type
_entity.pdbx_description
1 polymer ?
#
loop_
_entity_poly.entity_id
_entity_poly.type
_entity_poly.pdbx_seq_one_letter_code
_entity_poly.pdbx_strand_id
1 'polypeptide(L)'
;MDDYDYNHNGYHLDDDTADLGPRVNIRDFNNTTIDFVLSHTTLALANSIRRTMLAEIPTVAIDLVEIESNTSVLADEFLAHRLGLVPLSTRGVEEMLYTRDCDCDEFCDNCAVILRLDVANRNLDHNLKVFARDLVAQRVDGQAIHDPRPRGNSMANGYNPAAPATIEDLPPRGVPVMLDEKRQGALICQLRKGQELKLRCIVKKGIAKEHAKWAPTAAIGFEYDPHNKLRHTQLWHEGNDARAEWPESKNAGWEEPLPAPEDHVIGGGGGAAGGVPFDYEAEPSQFYVSLEGTGVMPPDAVLHSGIRTLQLKLGGVIQQLSALTDSGHDTTAVVNTMDSPAPEVGNGEHTAYGGGKTPGYGGQQTAYGGGMTPGYGGGPVGQGTAYGGGGQTPAYGAGSAYGGGGLGGATPYGSRPGY
;
A
#
# COMPACT_ATOMS: atom_id res chain seq x y z
N MET A 1 -50.00 12.97 22.56
CA MET A 1 -49.48 11.68 23.06
C MET A 1 -50.03 10.71 22.06
N ASP A 2 -49.34 10.60 20.94
CA ASP A 2 -49.88 10.07 19.69
C ASP A 2 -48.87 9.06 19.16
N ASP A 3 -49.11 7.79 19.48
CA ASP A 3 -48.53 6.64 18.82
C ASP A 3 -49.16 6.53 17.44
N TYR A 4 -48.37 6.82 16.40
CA TYR A 4 -48.71 6.45 15.03
C TYR A 4 -48.00 5.16 14.67
N ASP A 5 -48.78 4.09 14.70
CA ASP A 5 -48.55 2.78 14.11
C ASP A 5 -48.35 2.93 12.59
N TYR A 6 -47.24 2.39 12.07
CA TYR A 6 -47.04 2.18 10.64
C TYR A 6 -46.57 0.74 10.43
N ASN A 7 -47.54 -0.14 10.25
CA ASN A 7 -47.31 -1.50 9.80
C ASN A 7 -47.96 -1.69 8.42
N HIS A 8 -47.18 -1.53 7.34
CA HIS A 8 -47.42 -2.23 6.07
C HIS A 8 -46.23 -2.08 5.10
N ASN A 9 -45.39 -3.11 5.02
CA ASN A 9 -45.27 -3.90 3.80
C ASN A 9 -44.50 -5.18 4.12
N GLY A 10 -45.25 -6.29 4.14
CA GLY A 10 -44.71 -7.62 4.27
C GLY A 10 -43.83 -7.97 3.07
N TYR A 11 -42.53 -7.99 3.33
CA TYR A 11 -41.68 -9.06 2.86
C TYR A 11 -41.23 -9.80 4.11
N HIS A 12 -41.88 -10.94 4.38
CA HIS A 12 -41.28 -11.99 5.18
C HIS A 12 -40.04 -12.43 4.38
N LEU A 13 -38.91 -11.78 4.63
CA LEU A 13 -37.62 -12.37 4.32
C LEU A 13 -37.48 -13.48 5.35
N ASP A 14 -37.52 -14.72 4.87
CA ASP A 14 -37.17 -15.86 5.69
C ASP A 14 -35.82 -15.57 6.38
N ASP A 15 -35.84 -15.62 7.71
CA ASP A 15 -34.73 -15.36 8.66
C ASP A 15 -33.57 -16.38 8.51
N ASP A 16 -33.55 -17.15 7.42
CA ASP A 16 -32.62 -18.24 7.11
C ASP A 16 -31.67 -17.91 5.93
N THR A 17 -31.77 -16.71 5.35
CA THR A 17 -30.66 -16.13 4.56
C THR A 17 -29.80 -15.25 5.47
N ALA A 18 -29.30 -15.86 6.54
CA ALA A 18 -28.34 -15.23 7.43
C ALA A 18 -27.13 -14.73 6.62
N ASP A 19 -27.01 -13.41 6.54
CA ASP A 19 -25.97 -12.61 5.90
C ASP A 19 -24.63 -13.37 5.72
N LEU A 20 -24.45 -14.00 4.55
CA LEU A 20 -23.28 -14.80 4.15
C LEU A 20 -22.08 -13.93 3.73
N GLY A 21 -22.21 -12.60 3.84
CA GLY A 21 -21.17 -11.66 3.46
C GLY A 21 -19.99 -11.61 4.44
N PRO A 22 -18.88 -10.98 4.03
CA PRO A 22 -17.75 -10.74 4.92
C PRO A 22 -18.15 -9.97 6.18
N ARG A 23 -17.64 -10.41 7.35
CA ARG A 23 -17.92 -9.79 8.65
C ARG A 23 -16.65 -9.21 9.25
N VAL A 24 -16.75 -8.01 9.82
CA VAL A 24 -15.65 -7.33 10.53
C VAL A 24 -15.99 -7.26 12.01
N ASN A 25 -15.10 -7.78 12.86
CA ASN A 25 -15.19 -7.69 14.31
C ASN A 25 -14.00 -6.89 14.86
N ILE A 26 -14.24 -5.67 15.35
CA ILE A 26 -13.19 -4.79 15.88
C ILE A 26 -12.85 -5.22 17.30
N ARG A 27 -11.56 -5.44 17.57
CA ARG A 27 -11.04 -5.85 18.89
C ARG A 27 -10.56 -4.67 19.69
N ASP A 28 -9.71 -3.86 19.06
CA ASP A 28 -9.13 -2.68 19.66
C ASP A 28 -9.01 -1.60 18.59
N PHE A 29 -9.20 -0.36 19.01
CA PHE A 29 -9.03 0.78 18.13
C PHE A 29 -8.41 1.90 18.93
N ASN A 30 -7.48 2.57 18.28
CA ASN A 30 -7.05 3.87 18.70
C ASN A 30 -6.98 4.76 17.47
N ASN A 31 -6.31 5.86 17.69
CA ASN A 31 -6.34 7.02 16.86
C ASN A 31 -5.39 6.82 15.64
N THR A 32 -4.41 5.90 15.74
CA THR A 32 -3.46 5.50 14.68
C THR A 32 -3.50 4.01 14.34
N THR A 33 -4.17 3.16 15.11
CA THR A 33 -4.25 1.71 14.87
C THR A 33 -5.66 1.16 14.99
N ILE A 34 -5.96 0.11 14.25
CA ILE A 34 -7.19 -0.68 14.37
C ILE A 34 -6.84 -2.17 14.27
N ASP A 35 -7.22 -2.96 15.27
CA ASP A 35 -7.11 -4.42 15.30
C ASP A 35 -8.51 -5.02 15.13
N PHE A 36 -8.68 -5.83 14.09
CA PHE A 36 -9.97 -6.44 13.76
C PHE A 36 -9.81 -7.83 13.17
N VAL A 37 -10.90 -8.61 13.26
CA VAL A 37 -11.02 -9.92 12.65
C VAL A 37 -11.94 -9.82 11.44
N LEU A 38 -11.44 -10.23 10.28
CA LEU A 38 -12.23 -10.36 9.06
C LEU A 38 -12.63 -11.82 8.89
N SER A 39 -13.93 -12.11 8.98
CA SER A 39 -14.51 -13.46 8.91
C SER A 39 -15.40 -13.61 7.68
N HIS A 40 -15.73 -14.84 7.30
CA HIS A 40 -16.59 -15.15 6.15
C HIS A 40 -16.06 -14.57 4.83
N THR A 41 -14.75 -14.70 4.60
CA THR A 41 -14.13 -14.23 3.37
C THR A 41 -13.04 -15.17 2.88
N THR A 42 -12.56 -14.95 1.66
CA THR A 42 -11.47 -15.75 1.09
C THR A 42 -10.12 -15.07 1.35
N LEU A 43 -9.04 -15.87 1.38
CA LEU A 43 -7.67 -15.35 1.45
C LEU A 43 -7.37 -14.37 0.32
N ALA A 44 -7.92 -14.61 -0.87
CA ALA A 44 -7.76 -13.72 -2.01
C ALA A 44 -8.37 -12.33 -1.76
N LEU A 45 -9.58 -12.26 -1.21
CA LEU A 45 -10.22 -10.97 -0.90
C LEU A 45 -9.51 -10.26 0.26
N ALA A 46 -9.22 -10.98 1.34
CA ALA A 46 -8.52 -10.44 2.51
C ALA A 46 -7.15 -9.84 2.13
N ASN A 47 -6.34 -10.58 1.36
CA ASN A 47 -5.05 -10.08 0.88
C ASN A 47 -5.20 -8.95 -0.14
N SER A 48 -6.24 -8.96 -0.97
CA SER A 48 -6.51 -7.86 -1.91
C SER A 48 -6.82 -6.56 -1.17
N ILE A 49 -7.66 -6.60 -0.14
CA ILE A 49 -7.96 -5.45 0.73
C ILE A 49 -6.67 -4.95 1.40
N ARG A 50 -5.87 -5.86 1.98
CA ARG A 50 -4.56 -5.52 2.55
C ARG A 50 -3.65 -4.78 1.57
N ARG A 51 -3.53 -5.28 0.33
CA ARG A 51 -2.66 -4.66 -0.69
C ARG A 51 -3.19 -3.30 -1.14
N THR A 52 -4.50 -3.14 -1.27
CA THR A 52 -5.12 -1.85 -1.61
C THR A 52 -4.85 -0.82 -0.51
N MET A 53 -4.99 -1.20 0.77
CA MET A 53 -4.70 -0.33 1.91
C MET A 53 -3.24 0.11 1.98
N LEU A 54 -2.30 -0.73 1.55
CA LEU A 54 -0.87 -0.39 1.51
C LEU A 54 -0.50 0.55 0.36
N ALA A 55 -1.13 0.42 -0.80
CA ALA A 55 -0.53 0.92 -2.04
C ALA A 55 -1.43 1.82 -2.90
N GLU A 56 -2.74 1.78 -2.74
CA GLU A 56 -3.69 2.34 -3.73
C GLU A 56 -4.67 3.37 -3.17
N ILE A 57 -4.71 3.56 -1.84
CA ILE A 57 -5.51 4.62 -1.24
C ILE A 57 -4.91 5.98 -1.64
N PRO A 58 -5.70 6.90 -2.23
CA PRO A 58 -5.22 8.23 -2.56
C PRO A 58 -4.93 9.07 -1.32
N THR A 59 -3.75 9.70 -1.29
CA THR A 59 -3.34 10.63 -0.24
C THR A 59 -2.72 11.89 -0.86
N VAL A 60 -2.23 12.82 -0.04
CA VAL A 60 -1.54 14.03 -0.48
C VAL A 60 -0.15 14.11 0.15
N ALA A 61 0.84 14.54 -0.63
CA ALA A 61 2.21 14.73 -0.16
C ALA A 61 2.90 15.84 -0.97
N ILE A 62 3.98 16.42 -0.42
CA ILE A 62 4.82 17.37 -1.15
C ILE A 62 5.49 16.63 -2.32
N ASP A 63 5.35 17.19 -3.52
CA ASP A 63 5.88 16.59 -4.75
C ASP A 63 6.85 17.49 -5.51
N LEU A 64 6.62 18.80 -5.48
CA LEU A 64 7.53 19.78 -6.04
C LEU A 64 7.96 20.75 -4.93
N VAL A 65 9.24 21.08 -4.87
CA VAL A 65 9.79 22.07 -3.94
C VAL A 65 10.57 23.10 -4.74
N GLU A 66 10.11 24.33 -4.69
CA GLU A 66 10.79 25.51 -5.23
C GLU A 66 11.58 26.17 -4.09
N ILE A 67 12.88 26.30 -4.27
CA ILE A 67 13.78 26.87 -3.27
C ILE A 67 14.17 28.28 -3.71
N GLU A 68 13.78 29.27 -2.91
CA GLU A 68 14.15 30.67 -3.15
C GLU A 68 15.49 31.00 -2.49
N SER A 69 15.69 30.53 -1.26
CA SER A 69 16.94 30.70 -0.51
C SER A 69 17.17 29.48 0.38
N ASN A 70 18.34 28.86 0.26
CA ASN A 70 18.82 27.84 1.17
C ASN A 70 20.28 28.15 1.53
N THR A 71 20.48 28.65 2.75
CA THR A 71 21.82 28.82 3.34
C THR A 71 22.08 27.84 4.48
N SER A 72 21.22 26.81 4.59
CA SER A 72 21.36 25.73 5.56
C SER A 72 22.53 24.81 5.22
N VAL A 73 22.82 23.87 6.10
CA VAL A 73 23.85 22.84 5.88
C VAL A 73 23.38 21.68 4.99
N LEU A 74 22.08 21.59 4.70
CA LEU A 74 21.49 20.50 3.93
C LEU A 74 21.37 20.91 2.46
N ALA A 75 21.74 20.01 1.57
CA ALA A 75 21.54 20.19 0.13
C ALA A 75 20.04 20.25 -0.22
N ASP A 76 19.74 20.89 -1.33
CA ASP A 76 18.38 21.16 -1.81
C ASP A 76 17.58 19.87 -2.02
N GLU A 77 18.16 18.89 -2.69
CA GLU A 77 17.55 17.59 -2.94
C GLU A 77 17.32 16.79 -1.65
N PHE A 78 18.17 16.97 -0.65
CA PHE A 78 18.02 16.32 0.64
C PHE A 78 16.85 16.92 1.42
N LEU A 79 16.69 18.25 1.39
CA LEU A 79 15.54 18.93 1.96
C LEU A 79 14.25 18.55 1.22
N ALA A 80 14.25 18.57 -0.11
CA ALA A 80 13.10 18.21 -0.92
C ALA A 80 12.63 16.77 -0.62
N HIS A 81 13.56 15.82 -0.52
CA HIS A 81 13.25 14.44 -0.15
C HIS A 81 12.59 14.34 1.24
N ARG A 82 13.14 15.03 2.24
CA ARG A 82 12.58 15.04 3.60
C ARG A 82 11.21 15.69 3.68
N LEU A 83 11.02 16.80 2.96
CA LEU A 83 9.72 17.49 2.88
C LEU A 83 8.66 16.57 2.25
N GLY A 84 9.03 15.79 1.24
CA GLY A 84 8.16 14.79 0.63
C GLY A 84 7.61 13.75 1.61
N LEU A 85 8.34 13.45 2.69
CA LEU A 85 7.96 12.46 3.71
C LEU A 85 7.19 13.05 4.90
N VAL A 86 6.91 14.36 4.91
CA VAL A 86 6.10 14.97 5.97
C VAL A 86 4.64 14.53 5.80
N PRO A 87 4.01 13.89 6.80
CA PRO A 87 2.62 13.48 6.70
C PRO A 87 1.71 14.71 6.69
N LEU A 88 0.81 14.78 5.71
CA LEU A 88 -0.15 15.87 5.54
C LEU A 88 -1.58 15.37 5.71
N SER A 89 -2.46 16.23 6.22
CA SER A 89 -3.88 15.92 6.33
C SER A 89 -4.50 15.64 4.96
N THR A 90 -5.19 14.50 4.83
CA THR A 90 -5.91 14.08 3.62
C THR A 90 -7.40 14.43 3.66
N ARG A 91 -7.83 15.36 4.51
CA ARG A 91 -9.22 15.81 4.56
C ARG A 91 -9.70 16.23 3.16
N GLY A 92 -10.81 15.66 2.69
CA GLY A 92 -11.34 15.95 1.36
C GLY A 92 -10.39 15.58 0.21
N VAL A 93 -9.54 14.56 0.36
CA VAL A 93 -8.66 14.08 -0.72
C VAL A 93 -9.44 13.48 -1.89
N GLU A 94 -10.64 12.96 -1.64
CA GLU A 94 -11.50 12.38 -2.68
C GLU A 94 -11.95 13.44 -3.69
N GLU A 95 -12.29 14.65 -3.21
CA GLU A 95 -12.72 15.80 -4.02
C GLU A 95 -11.57 16.46 -4.80
N MET A 96 -10.32 16.20 -4.38
CA MET A 96 -9.14 16.71 -5.06
C MET A 96 -8.88 15.92 -6.34
N LEU A 97 -8.68 16.61 -7.46
CA LEU A 97 -8.29 16.00 -8.71
C LEU A 97 -6.81 15.62 -8.67
N TYR A 98 -6.43 14.55 -9.37
CA TYR A 98 -5.02 14.33 -9.69
C TYR A 98 -4.56 15.46 -10.61
N THR A 99 -3.33 15.96 -10.40
CA THR A 99 -2.79 17.06 -11.21
C THR A 99 -2.77 16.73 -12.71
N ARG A 100 -2.51 15.47 -13.06
CA ARG A 100 -2.55 14.96 -14.44
C ARG A 100 -3.94 14.90 -15.08
N ASP A 101 -5.00 14.92 -14.26
CA ASP A 101 -6.40 14.81 -14.70
C ASP A 101 -7.12 16.17 -14.59
N CYS A 102 -6.41 17.25 -14.25
CA CYS A 102 -6.98 18.58 -14.05
C CYS A 102 -6.81 19.45 -15.29
N ASP A 103 -7.85 20.17 -15.69
CA ASP A 103 -7.88 21.01 -16.89
C ASP A 103 -7.17 22.39 -16.73
N CYS A 104 -6.33 22.58 -15.71
CA CYS A 104 -5.59 23.82 -15.50
C CYS A 104 -4.17 23.76 -16.12
N ASP A 105 -3.59 24.91 -16.46
CA ASP A 105 -2.27 24.98 -17.11
C ASP A 105 -1.11 24.48 -16.22
N GLU A 106 -1.12 24.84 -14.93
CA GLU A 106 -0.04 24.49 -14.01
C GLU A 106 -0.60 23.90 -12.71
N PHE A 107 -1.13 24.75 -11.81
CA PHE A 107 -1.75 24.33 -10.57
C PHE A 107 -2.98 25.19 -10.26
N CYS A 108 -4.02 24.59 -9.70
CA CYS A 108 -5.18 25.30 -9.16
C CYS A 108 -5.63 24.66 -7.83
N ASP A 109 -6.58 25.29 -7.14
CA ASP A 109 -7.06 24.83 -5.82
C ASP A 109 -7.78 23.46 -5.86
N ASN A 110 -8.16 22.98 -7.06
CA ASN A 110 -8.78 21.67 -7.24
C ASN A 110 -7.74 20.54 -7.31
N CYS A 111 -6.48 20.83 -7.65
CA CYS A 111 -5.46 19.82 -7.93
C CYS A 111 -4.14 19.99 -7.17
N ALA A 112 -3.98 21.09 -6.40
CA ALA A 112 -2.80 21.34 -5.58
C ALA A 112 -3.12 22.08 -4.27
N VAL A 113 -2.24 21.92 -3.28
CA VAL A 113 -2.16 22.79 -2.09
C VAL A 113 -0.75 23.35 -2.01
N ILE A 114 -0.60 24.63 -1.65
CA ILE A 114 0.72 25.26 -1.52
C ILE A 114 1.11 25.32 -0.05
N LEU A 115 2.32 24.88 0.27
CA LEU A 115 2.93 25.08 1.59
C LEU A 115 4.12 26.03 1.46
N ARG A 116 4.17 27.07 2.29
CA ARG A 116 5.32 27.98 2.38
C ARG A 116 6.09 27.78 3.67
N LEU A 117 7.42 27.80 3.57
CA LEU A 117 8.32 27.85 4.72
C LEU A 117 9.24 29.05 4.53
N ASP A 118 9.22 29.96 5.51
CA ASP A 118 10.09 31.13 5.55
C ASP A 118 10.63 31.25 6.98
N VAL A 119 11.85 30.74 7.18
CA VAL A 119 12.46 30.68 8.51
C VAL A 119 13.91 31.14 8.42
N ALA A 120 14.28 32.10 9.27
CA ALA A 120 15.64 32.62 9.36
C ALA A 120 16.09 32.70 10.82
N ASN A 121 17.26 32.13 11.12
CA ASN A 121 17.91 32.34 12.40
C ASN A 121 18.81 33.58 12.33
N ARG A 122 18.22 34.77 12.57
CA ARG A 122 18.97 36.03 12.45
C ARG A 122 19.94 36.26 13.62
N ASN A 123 19.48 36.00 14.85
CA ASN A 123 20.15 36.51 16.05
C ASN A 123 20.45 35.46 17.11
N LEU A 124 19.95 34.22 16.99
CA LEU A 124 20.14 33.21 18.04
C LEU A 124 21.52 32.56 17.88
N ASP A 125 22.30 32.56 18.96
CA ASP A 125 23.61 31.90 18.98
C ASP A 125 23.49 30.36 19.06
N HIS A 126 22.31 29.84 19.43
CA HIS A 126 22.00 28.41 19.40
C HIS A 126 21.32 28.00 18.10
N ASN A 127 21.30 26.68 17.83
CA ASN A 127 20.66 26.13 16.63
C ASN A 127 19.14 26.28 16.73
N LEU A 128 18.54 26.94 15.75
CA LEU A 128 17.10 27.00 15.56
C LEU A 128 16.62 25.71 14.90
N LYS A 129 15.71 24.98 15.54
CA LYS A 129 15.11 23.79 14.97
C LYS A 129 13.88 24.18 14.14
N VAL A 130 13.85 23.74 12.89
CA VAL A 130 12.75 23.98 11.95
C VAL A 130 11.93 22.70 11.85
N PHE A 131 10.63 22.79 12.13
CA PHE A 131 9.72 21.66 12.20
C PHE A 131 8.58 21.78 11.19
N ALA A 132 7.83 20.70 11.00
CA ALA A 132 6.66 20.67 10.11
C ALA A 132 5.61 21.72 10.46
N ARG A 133 5.43 22.08 11.74
CA ARG A 133 4.52 23.17 12.15
C ARG A 133 4.86 24.54 11.52
N ASP A 134 6.10 24.74 11.09
CA ASP A 134 6.55 26.01 10.52
C ASP A 134 6.11 26.13 9.04
N LEU A 135 5.58 25.07 8.43
CA LEU A 135 4.97 25.08 7.11
C LEU A 135 3.56 25.71 7.18
N VAL A 136 3.33 26.72 6.35
CA VAL A 136 2.05 27.42 6.27
C VAL A 136 1.29 27.00 5.01
N ALA A 137 0.13 26.37 5.20
CA ALA A 137 -0.74 25.96 4.11
C ALA A 137 -1.54 27.14 3.52
N GLN A 138 -1.54 27.23 2.19
CA GLN A 138 -2.14 28.30 1.41
C GLN A 138 -2.82 27.72 0.17
N ARG A 139 -3.80 28.47 -0.33
CA ARG A 139 -4.35 28.31 -1.68
C ARG A 139 -3.31 28.70 -2.72
N VAL A 140 -3.58 28.38 -3.98
CA VAL A 140 -2.66 28.70 -5.10
C VAL A 140 -2.48 30.22 -5.26
N ASP A 141 -3.52 31.01 -4.97
CA ASP A 141 -3.49 32.48 -4.98
C ASP A 141 -2.75 33.10 -3.78
N GLY A 142 -2.24 32.27 -2.86
CA GLY A 142 -1.51 32.71 -1.66
C GLY A 142 -2.41 33.07 -0.47
N GLN A 143 -3.74 32.97 -0.60
CA GLN A 143 -4.64 33.16 0.53
C GLN A 143 -4.53 32.00 1.52
N ALA A 144 -4.73 32.31 2.80
CA ALA A 144 -4.78 31.29 3.83
C ALA A 144 -5.97 30.34 3.60
N ILE A 145 -5.78 29.05 3.90
CA ILE A 145 -6.87 28.08 3.88
C ILE A 145 -7.76 28.34 5.10
N HIS A 146 -9.03 28.68 4.87
CA HIS A 146 -9.99 28.92 5.93
C HIS A 146 -10.53 27.60 6.49
N ASP A 147 -10.34 27.37 7.79
CA ASP A 147 -11.04 26.30 8.52
C ASP A 147 -12.39 26.85 9.04
N PRO A 148 -13.55 26.32 8.60
CA PRO A 148 -14.85 26.79 9.06
C PRO A 148 -15.13 26.49 10.54
N ARG A 149 -14.30 25.69 11.21
CA ARG A 149 -14.48 25.35 12.63
C ARG A 149 -14.12 26.53 13.54
N PRO A 150 -14.83 26.70 14.68
CA PRO A 150 -14.49 27.74 15.66
C PRO A 150 -13.04 27.61 16.13
N ARG A 151 -12.31 28.72 16.24
CA ARG A 151 -10.86 28.75 16.63
C ARG A 151 -10.52 28.06 17.96
N GLY A 152 -11.52 27.77 18.82
CA GLY A 152 -11.34 26.99 20.05
C GLY A 152 -11.32 25.46 19.83
N ASN A 153 -11.89 24.98 18.73
CA ASN A 153 -11.88 23.58 18.28
C ASN A 153 -10.91 23.33 17.13
N SER A 154 -10.28 24.38 16.57
CA SER A 154 -9.12 24.23 15.69
C SER A 154 -7.90 23.84 16.53
N MET A 155 -7.97 22.68 17.18
CA MET A 155 -6.77 22.06 17.71
C MET A 155 -5.80 21.93 16.55
N ALA A 156 -4.56 22.38 16.76
CA ALA A 156 -3.50 22.44 15.77
C ALA A 156 -3.25 21.11 15.01
N ASN A 157 -3.92 20.02 15.38
CA ASN A 157 -3.85 18.76 14.67
C ASN A 157 -5.17 17.98 14.55
N GLY A 158 -6.34 18.60 14.80
CA GLY A 158 -7.64 17.92 14.66
C GLY A 158 -7.89 16.72 15.60
N TYR A 159 -6.88 16.38 16.41
CA TYR A 159 -6.88 15.18 17.22
C TYR A 159 -7.41 15.49 18.61
N ASN A 160 -8.64 15.07 18.87
CA ASN A 160 -9.15 15.02 20.22
C ASN A 160 -8.55 13.76 20.90
N PRO A 161 -7.71 13.88 21.93
CA PRO A 161 -7.22 12.71 22.65
C PRO A 161 -8.34 11.95 23.41
N ALA A 162 -9.53 12.54 23.54
CA ALA A 162 -10.67 11.97 24.26
C ALA A 162 -11.73 11.29 23.35
N ALA A 163 -11.55 11.29 22.02
CA ALA A 163 -12.48 10.62 21.09
C ALA A 163 -11.74 10.16 19.82
N PRO A 164 -12.15 9.03 19.19
CA PRO A 164 -11.63 8.65 17.88
C PRO A 164 -11.88 9.77 16.87
N ALA A 165 -10.82 10.24 16.22
CA ALA A 165 -10.92 11.29 15.21
C ALA A 165 -11.57 10.73 13.93
N THR A 166 -12.57 11.43 13.39
CA THR A 166 -13.07 11.14 12.04
C THR A 166 -12.25 11.90 10.99
N ILE A 167 -12.44 11.60 9.70
CA ILE A 167 -11.72 12.31 8.62
C ILE A 167 -12.07 13.80 8.59
N GLU A 168 -13.27 14.18 9.03
CA GLU A 168 -13.74 15.57 9.14
C GLU A 168 -13.06 16.33 10.28
N ASP A 169 -12.61 15.61 11.31
CA ASP A 169 -11.88 16.18 12.44
C ASP A 169 -10.45 16.56 12.07
N LEU A 170 -9.91 16.03 10.96
CA LEU A 170 -8.57 16.39 10.50
C LEU A 170 -8.44 17.91 10.20
N PRO A 171 -7.22 18.46 10.30
CA PRO A 171 -6.91 19.79 9.80
C PRO A 171 -7.31 19.96 8.33
N PRO A 172 -7.43 21.19 7.82
CA PRO A 172 -7.60 21.42 6.39
C PRO A 172 -6.56 20.67 5.55
N ARG A 173 -6.97 20.29 4.33
CA ARG A 173 -6.14 19.51 3.40
C ARG A 173 -4.75 20.13 3.24
N GLY A 174 -3.71 19.30 3.31
CA GLY A 174 -2.32 19.72 3.13
C GLY A 174 -1.67 20.36 4.36
N VAL A 175 -2.40 20.61 5.45
CA VAL A 175 -1.79 21.00 6.73
C VAL A 175 -1.00 19.81 7.30
N PRO A 176 0.24 20.00 7.79
CA PRO A 176 1.04 18.92 8.36
C PRO A 176 0.41 18.27 9.60
N VAL A 177 0.55 16.96 9.70
CA VAL A 177 0.10 16.17 10.85
C VAL A 177 1.18 16.20 11.95
N MET A 178 0.76 16.47 13.18
CA MET A 178 1.61 16.64 14.37
C MET A 178 1.12 15.77 15.54
N LEU A 179 1.60 14.52 15.58
CA LEU A 179 1.22 13.55 16.62
C LEU A 179 2.05 13.63 17.91
N ASP A 180 3.13 14.42 17.91
CA ASP A 180 4.00 14.56 19.07
C ASP A 180 3.34 15.38 20.20
N GLU A 181 3.72 15.09 21.44
CA GLU A 181 3.17 15.78 22.64
C GLU A 181 3.31 17.31 22.57
N LYS A 182 4.39 17.79 21.94
CA LYS A 182 4.70 19.22 21.80
C LYS A 182 4.07 19.86 20.58
N ARG A 183 3.35 19.09 19.75
CA ARG A 183 2.69 19.51 18.51
C ARG A 183 3.62 20.32 17.60
N GLN A 184 4.81 19.78 17.38
CA GLN A 184 5.80 20.37 16.48
C GLN A 184 5.79 19.72 15.10
N GLY A 185 5.41 18.44 15.03
CA GLY A 185 5.54 17.60 13.86
C GLY A 185 7.00 17.21 13.59
N ALA A 186 7.24 16.67 12.39
CA ALA A 186 8.56 16.19 12.00
C ALA A 186 9.62 17.30 12.01
N LEU A 187 10.81 17.01 12.52
CA LEU A 187 11.97 17.90 12.39
C LEU A 187 12.44 17.91 10.93
N ILE A 188 12.46 19.07 10.30
CA ILE A 188 12.91 19.26 8.91
C ILE A 188 14.43 19.46 8.88
N CYS A 189 14.91 20.51 9.56
CA CYS A 189 16.33 20.86 9.60
C CYS A 189 16.69 21.68 10.84
N GLN A 190 17.97 22.06 10.96
CA GLN A 190 18.44 23.00 11.96
C GLN A 190 19.22 24.14 11.28
N LEU A 191 19.01 25.36 11.76
CA LEU A 191 19.66 26.58 11.26
C LEU A 191 20.54 27.19 12.34
N ARG A 192 21.82 27.44 12.01
CA ARG A 192 22.74 28.24 12.80
C ARG A 192 22.48 29.74 12.56
N LYS A 193 23.02 30.58 13.43
CA LYS A 193 23.00 32.04 13.26
C LYS A 193 23.44 32.46 11.86
N GLY A 194 22.63 33.31 11.22
CA GLY A 194 22.83 33.81 9.87
C GLY A 194 22.26 32.91 8.77
N GLN A 195 21.79 31.70 9.08
CA GLN A 195 21.18 30.81 8.09
C GLN A 195 19.66 31.05 7.98
N GLU A 196 19.17 30.87 6.77
CA GLU A 196 17.77 30.99 6.39
C GLU A 196 17.37 29.90 5.39
N LEU A 197 16.08 29.63 5.36
CA LEU A 197 15.43 28.71 4.46
C LEU A 197 14.10 29.31 4.02
N LYS A 198 13.96 29.52 2.70
CA LYS A 198 12.75 30.05 2.07
C LYS A 198 12.36 29.19 0.88
N LEU A 199 11.21 28.54 0.99
CA LEU A 199 10.76 27.56 0.01
C LEU A 199 9.24 27.53 -0.15
N ARG A 200 8.81 27.17 -1.37
CA ARG A 200 7.43 26.97 -1.80
C ARG A 200 7.27 25.51 -2.21
N CYS A 201 6.43 24.78 -1.50
CA CYS A 201 6.16 23.37 -1.72
C CYS A 201 4.78 23.21 -2.36
N ILE A 202 4.69 22.39 -3.40
CA ILE A 202 3.45 22.06 -4.09
C ILE A 202 3.07 20.64 -3.67
N VAL A 203 1.93 20.52 -3.02
CA VAL A 203 1.33 19.28 -2.54
C VAL A 203 0.41 18.74 -3.62
N LYS A 204 0.59 17.47 -3.98
CA LYS A 204 -0.21 16.78 -5.00
C LYS A 204 -0.86 15.52 -4.45
N LYS A 205 -1.98 15.14 -5.06
CA LYS A 205 -2.64 13.86 -4.84
C LYS A 205 -1.84 12.73 -5.52
N GLY A 206 -1.66 11.62 -4.82
CA GLY A 206 -0.91 10.46 -5.32
C GLY A 206 -1.27 9.17 -4.57
N ILE A 207 -0.65 8.08 -4.99
CA ILE A 207 -0.80 6.74 -4.38
C ILE A 207 0.57 6.13 -4.08
N ALA A 208 0.63 5.23 -3.10
CA ALA A 208 1.89 4.62 -2.67
C ALA A 208 2.62 3.82 -3.77
N LYS A 209 1.89 3.32 -4.78
CA LYS A 209 2.51 2.70 -5.97
C LYS A 209 3.42 3.63 -6.76
N GLU A 210 3.12 4.93 -6.79
CA GLU A 210 3.97 5.91 -7.48
C GLU A 210 5.20 6.24 -6.62
N HIS A 211 4.98 6.45 -5.31
CA HIS A 211 6.05 6.64 -4.34
C HIS A 211 5.54 6.39 -2.92
N ALA A 212 6.36 5.76 -2.06
CA ALA A 212 5.99 5.39 -0.69
C ALA A 212 5.55 6.57 0.21
N LYS A 213 5.89 7.80 -0.15
CA LYS A 213 5.46 9.03 0.55
C LYS A 213 3.94 9.20 0.62
N TRP A 214 3.21 8.57 -0.31
CA TRP A 214 1.75 8.59 -0.34
C TRP A 214 1.12 7.40 0.39
N ALA A 215 1.88 6.58 1.11
CA ALA A 215 1.32 5.50 1.92
C ALA A 215 0.57 6.06 3.15
N PRO A 216 -0.74 5.80 3.32
CA PRO A 216 -1.45 6.19 4.53
C PRO A 216 -1.19 5.22 5.70
N THR A 217 -0.56 4.08 5.43
CA THR A 217 -0.27 3.02 6.39
C THR A 217 1.22 2.90 6.64
N ALA A 218 1.57 2.61 7.91
CA ALA A 218 2.93 2.27 8.30
C ALA A 218 3.15 0.75 8.16
N ALA A 219 2.25 -0.04 8.77
CA ALA A 219 2.29 -1.50 8.73
C ALA A 219 0.88 -2.09 8.78
N ILE A 220 0.73 -3.28 8.21
CA ILE A 220 -0.50 -4.07 8.33
C ILE A 220 -0.10 -5.50 8.71
N GLY A 221 -0.29 -5.82 9.99
CA GLY A 221 -0.23 -7.18 10.51
C GLY A 221 -1.35 -8.01 9.89
N PHE A 222 -1.03 -9.22 9.45
CA PHE A 222 -1.94 -10.11 8.76
C PHE A 222 -1.59 -11.55 9.10
N GLU A 223 -2.53 -12.24 9.73
CA GLU A 223 -2.39 -13.63 10.16
C GLU A 223 -3.69 -14.38 9.93
N TYR A 224 -3.60 -15.67 9.65
CA TYR A 224 -4.73 -16.60 9.66
C TYR A 224 -4.20 -17.96 10.13
N ASP A 225 -5.09 -18.81 10.65
CA ASP A 225 -4.74 -20.16 11.10
C ASP A 225 -3.55 -20.21 12.10
N PRO A 226 -3.67 -19.57 13.28
CA PRO A 226 -2.60 -19.46 14.28
C PRO A 226 -2.12 -20.83 14.79
N HIS A 227 -2.96 -21.87 14.69
CA HIS A 227 -2.64 -23.24 15.10
C HIS A 227 -2.12 -24.11 13.96
N ASN A 228 -1.96 -23.57 12.75
CA ASN A 228 -1.52 -24.29 11.56
C ASN A 228 -2.36 -25.56 11.25
N LYS A 229 -3.68 -25.47 11.43
CA LYS A 229 -4.66 -26.52 11.11
C LYS A 229 -4.64 -26.89 9.63
N LEU A 230 -4.48 -25.89 8.77
CA LEU A 230 -4.44 -26.02 7.31
C LEU A 230 -3.10 -26.53 6.80
N ARG A 231 -2.07 -26.56 7.66
CA ARG A 231 -0.70 -26.97 7.29
C ARG A 231 -0.12 -26.17 6.12
N HIS A 232 -0.51 -24.90 6.00
CA HIS A 232 0.04 -23.99 4.99
C HIS A 232 1.51 -23.65 5.24
N THR A 233 2.01 -23.89 6.46
CA THR A 233 3.44 -23.81 6.78
C THR A 233 3.95 -25.12 7.37
N GLN A 234 5.20 -25.46 7.04
CA GLN A 234 5.93 -26.51 7.73
C GLN A 234 6.88 -25.84 8.72
N LEU A 235 6.56 -25.96 10.02
CA LEU A 235 7.38 -25.38 11.07
C LEU A 235 8.73 -26.07 11.11
N TRP A 236 9.80 -25.31 10.91
CA TRP A 236 11.16 -25.80 11.08
C TRP A 236 11.45 -25.99 12.57
N HIS A 237 12.17 -27.04 12.94
CA HIS A 237 12.54 -27.28 14.34
C HIS A 237 13.86 -28.05 14.41
N GLU A 238 14.62 -27.85 15.48
CA GLU A 238 15.85 -28.62 15.73
C GLU A 238 15.59 -29.87 16.59
N GLY A 239 14.66 -29.75 17.54
CA GLY A 239 14.29 -30.77 18.50
C GLY A 239 13.26 -31.76 17.96
N ASN A 240 12.57 -32.44 18.87
CA ASN A 240 11.55 -33.44 18.51
C ASN A 240 10.13 -32.85 18.40
N ASP A 241 9.93 -31.60 18.81
CA ASP A 241 8.62 -30.96 18.82
C ASP A 241 8.71 -29.50 18.35
N ALA A 242 8.13 -29.24 17.19
CA ALA A 242 8.05 -27.90 16.63
C ALA A 242 7.20 -26.94 17.50
N ARG A 243 6.16 -27.44 18.19
CA ARG A 243 5.30 -26.58 19.03
C ARG A 243 6.02 -26.05 20.25
N ALA A 244 7.03 -26.78 20.74
CA ALA A 244 7.86 -26.33 21.86
C ALA A 244 8.82 -25.20 21.46
N GLU A 245 9.19 -25.10 20.17
CA GLU A 245 10.14 -24.11 19.66
C GLU A 245 9.45 -22.84 19.12
N TRP A 246 8.26 -22.97 18.54
CA TRP A 246 7.51 -21.85 17.98
C TRP A 246 6.55 -21.24 18.99
N PRO A 247 6.71 -19.95 19.34
CA PRO A 247 5.78 -19.27 20.25
C PRO A 247 4.38 -19.21 19.66
N GLU A 248 3.37 -19.41 20.52
CA GLU A 248 1.98 -19.19 20.13
C GLU A 248 1.73 -17.72 19.83
N SER A 249 0.97 -17.47 18.76
CA SER A 249 0.53 -16.13 18.40
C SER A 249 -0.45 -15.56 19.43
N LYS A 250 -0.52 -14.23 19.53
CA LYS A 250 -1.59 -13.53 20.27
C LYS A 250 -3.00 -13.93 19.81
N ASN A 251 -3.12 -14.43 18.57
CA ASN A 251 -4.39 -14.83 17.97
C ASN A 251 -4.77 -16.29 18.28
N ALA A 252 -3.85 -17.11 18.82
CA ALA A 252 -4.09 -18.51 19.13
C ALA A 252 -5.26 -18.72 20.11
N GLY A 253 -5.44 -17.81 21.09
CA GLY A 253 -6.54 -17.87 22.05
C GLY A 253 -7.93 -17.61 21.47
N TRP A 254 -8.04 -17.21 20.20
CA TRP A 254 -9.32 -16.96 19.51
C TRP A 254 -9.82 -18.15 18.71
N GLU A 255 -9.02 -19.20 18.61
CA GLU A 255 -9.38 -20.42 17.91
C GLU A 255 -9.17 -21.62 18.82
N GLU A 256 -9.98 -22.65 18.58
CA GLU A 256 -9.76 -23.93 19.23
C GLU A 256 -8.38 -24.47 18.85
N PRO A 257 -7.55 -24.86 19.82
CA PRO A 257 -6.25 -25.43 19.53
C PRO A 257 -6.42 -26.76 18.81
N LEU A 258 -5.40 -27.13 18.04
CA LEU A 258 -5.32 -28.50 17.54
C LEU A 258 -5.28 -29.48 18.72
N PRO A 259 -5.91 -30.66 18.61
CA PRO A 259 -5.74 -31.75 19.58
C PRO A 259 -4.26 -32.04 19.84
N ALA A 260 -3.96 -32.68 20.97
CA ALA A 260 -2.59 -33.02 21.33
C ALA A 260 -1.96 -33.92 20.25
N PRO A 261 -0.64 -33.86 19.99
CA PRO A 261 0.02 -34.62 18.91
C PRO A 261 -0.20 -36.14 18.95
N GLU A 262 -0.44 -36.69 20.13
CA GLU A 262 -0.86 -38.09 20.36
C GLU A 262 -2.21 -38.46 19.72
N ASP A 263 -3.02 -37.45 19.39
CA ASP A 263 -4.28 -37.51 18.67
C ASP A 263 -4.13 -37.12 17.18
N HIS A 264 -2.93 -37.16 16.58
CA HIS A 264 -2.75 -36.90 15.14
C HIS A 264 -2.33 -38.18 14.42
N VAL A 265 -3.26 -38.83 13.73
CA VAL A 265 -2.96 -40.06 12.98
C VAL A 265 -2.24 -39.71 11.68
N ILE A 266 -1.03 -40.22 11.49
CA ILE A 266 -0.43 -40.40 10.15
C ILE A 266 -1.20 -41.56 9.51
N GLY A 267 -2.07 -41.27 8.54
CA GLY A 267 -2.87 -42.28 7.85
C GLY A 267 -2.01 -43.41 7.30
N GLY A 268 -2.19 -44.61 7.84
CA GLY A 268 -1.46 -45.81 7.41
C GLY A 268 -1.66 -47.02 8.32
N GLY A 269 -2.87 -47.59 8.35
CA GLY A 269 -3.10 -48.96 8.82
C GLY A 269 -3.74 -49.11 10.21
N GLY A 270 -5.05 -49.38 10.20
CA GLY A 270 -5.85 -50.09 11.20
C GLY A 270 -5.41 -50.11 12.68
N GLY A 271 -6.08 -49.32 13.51
CA GLY A 271 -6.17 -49.55 14.96
C GLY A 271 -6.47 -48.30 15.77
N ALA A 272 -7.75 -48.11 16.14
CA ALA A 272 -8.27 -47.26 17.24
C ALA A 272 -7.46 -45.96 17.54
N ALA A 273 -7.48 -44.90 16.73
CA ALA A 273 -8.58 -43.98 16.38
C ALA A 273 -9.07 -43.07 17.55
N GLY A 274 -8.15 -42.32 18.17
CA GLY A 274 -8.46 -41.16 19.02
C GLY A 274 -8.18 -39.80 18.37
N GLY A 275 -7.65 -39.79 17.14
CA GLY A 275 -7.10 -38.59 16.52
C GLY A 275 -7.96 -37.89 15.48
N VAL A 276 -7.89 -36.55 15.42
CA VAL A 276 -8.61 -35.76 14.41
C VAL A 276 -7.85 -35.83 13.06
N PRO A 277 -8.48 -36.34 11.98
CA PRO A 277 -7.84 -36.41 10.67
C PRO A 277 -7.57 -35.00 10.11
N PHE A 278 -6.57 -34.88 9.24
CA PHE A 278 -6.32 -33.63 8.52
C PHE A 278 -7.49 -33.33 7.58
N ASP A 279 -8.10 -32.16 7.76
CA ASP A 279 -9.15 -31.66 6.90
C ASP A 279 -8.53 -30.98 5.67
N TYR A 280 -8.58 -31.68 4.54
CA TYR A 280 -8.08 -31.20 3.25
C TYR A 280 -9.10 -30.34 2.49
N GLU A 281 -10.35 -30.25 2.97
CA GLU A 281 -11.40 -29.40 2.39
C GLU A 281 -11.49 -28.04 3.10
N ALA A 282 -10.85 -27.91 4.28
CA ALA A 282 -10.80 -26.67 5.02
C ALA A 282 -10.10 -25.55 4.22
N GLU A 283 -10.74 -24.38 4.20
CA GLU A 283 -10.22 -23.16 3.59
C GLU A 283 -10.03 -22.06 4.64
N PRO A 284 -9.04 -21.16 4.46
CA PRO A 284 -8.86 -20.02 5.35
C PRO A 284 -10.04 -19.04 5.17
N SER A 285 -10.81 -18.88 6.24
CA SER A 285 -12.04 -18.05 6.25
C SER A 285 -12.02 -16.89 7.26
N GLN A 286 -11.05 -16.90 8.17
CA GLN A 286 -10.89 -15.94 9.26
C GLN A 286 -9.47 -15.36 9.26
N PHE A 287 -9.37 -14.03 9.27
CA PHE A 287 -8.12 -13.29 9.16
C PHE A 287 -8.00 -12.25 10.27
N TYR A 288 -6.88 -12.28 10.97
CA TYR A 288 -6.54 -11.32 12.01
C TYR A 288 -5.71 -10.20 11.40
N VAL A 289 -6.25 -8.98 11.42
CA VAL A 289 -5.66 -7.83 10.75
C VAL A 289 -5.41 -6.72 11.77
N SER A 290 -4.17 -6.25 11.82
CA SER A 290 -3.74 -5.13 12.67
C SER A 290 -3.20 -4.03 11.78
N LEU A 291 -3.98 -2.98 11.55
CA LEU A 291 -3.62 -1.87 10.69
C LEU A 291 -3.06 -0.72 11.53
N GLU A 292 -1.89 -0.22 11.14
CA GLU A 292 -1.26 0.97 11.70
C GLU A 292 -1.15 2.06 10.61
N GLY A 293 -1.75 3.21 10.87
CA GLY A 293 -1.76 4.39 10.02
C GLY A 293 -0.63 5.36 10.32
N THR A 294 -0.24 6.17 9.34
CA THR A 294 0.77 7.24 9.50
C THR A 294 0.20 8.51 10.15
N GLY A 295 -1.11 8.56 10.38
CA GLY A 295 -1.84 9.72 10.91
C GLY A 295 -2.35 10.71 9.87
N VAL A 296 -2.05 10.49 8.57
CA VAL A 296 -2.58 11.33 7.47
C VAL A 296 -4.10 11.22 7.33
N MET A 297 -4.66 10.07 7.73
CA MET A 297 -6.08 9.82 7.95
C MET A 297 -6.29 8.82 9.10
N PRO A 298 -7.48 8.82 9.73
CA PRO A 298 -7.87 7.82 10.71
C PRO A 298 -7.84 6.37 10.17
N PRO A 299 -7.54 5.36 11.03
CA PRO A 299 -7.48 3.95 10.63
C PRO A 299 -8.77 3.40 10.02
N ASP A 300 -9.93 3.83 10.49
CA ASP A 300 -11.24 3.45 9.94
C ASP A 300 -11.40 3.98 8.51
N ALA A 301 -10.99 5.23 8.28
CA ALA A 301 -11.01 5.84 6.95
C ALA A 301 -10.06 5.10 6.00
N VAL A 302 -8.90 4.63 6.46
CA VAL A 302 -8.01 3.78 5.65
C VAL A 302 -8.73 2.50 5.22
N LEU A 303 -9.40 1.80 6.14
CA LEU A 303 -10.12 0.57 5.82
C LEU A 303 -11.25 0.83 4.81
N HIS A 304 -12.09 1.84 5.06
CA HIS A 304 -13.19 2.21 4.17
C HIS A 304 -12.70 2.66 2.79
N SER A 305 -11.68 3.52 2.72
CA SER A 305 -11.08 3.93 1.45
C SER A 305 -10.45 2.75 0.71
N GLY A 306 -9.81 1.81 1.42
CA GLY A 306 -9.25 0.60 0.82
C GLY A 306 -10.32 -0.27 0.15
N ILE A 307 -11.46 -0.48 0.81
CA ILE A 307 -12.60 -1.23 0.25
C ILE A 307 -13.17 -0.49 -0.96
N ARG A 308 -13.42 0.82 -0.82
CA ARG A 308 -13.97 1.65 -1.90
C ARG A 308 -13.07 1.67 -3.13
N THR A 309 -11.76 1.85 -2.96
CA THR A 309 -10.79 1.83 -4.07
C THR A 309 -10.81 0.48 -4.80
N LEU A 310 -10.90 -0.63 -4.07
CA LEU A 310 -10.99 -1.96 -4.67
C LEU A 310 -12.29 -2.13 -5.46
N GLN A 311 -13.43 -1.66 -4.93
CA GLN A 311 -14.72 -1.67 -5.61
C GLN A 311 -14.71 -0.82 -6.89
N LEU A 312 -14.14 0.38 -6.84
CA LEU A 312 -14.02 1.27 -8.01
C LEU A 312 -13.19 0.62 -9.13
N LYS A 313 -12.11 -0.07 -8.78
CA LYS A 313 -11.30 -0.80 -9.76
C LYS A 313 -12.06 -1.96 -10.39
N LEU A 314 -12.81 -2.72 -9.60
CA LEU A 314 -13.67 -3.78 -10.14
C LEU A 314 -14.75 -3.19 -11.06
N GLY A 315 -15.39 -2.10 -10.66
CA GLY A 315 -16.36 -1.38 -11.48
C GLY A 315 -15.76 -0.91 -12.81
N GLY A 316 -14.53 -0.41 -12.80
CA GLY A 316 -13.81 -0.02 -14.01
C GLY A 316 -13.57 -1.19 -14.97
N VAL A 317 -13.20 -2.37 -14.46
CA VAL A 317 -13.04 -3.58 -15.29
C VAL A 317 -14.37 -4.01 -15.90
N ILE A 318 -15.46 -4.03 -15.11
CA ILE A 318 -16.80 -4.37 -15.59
C ILE A 318 -17.22 -3.42 -16.72
N GLN A 319 -17.06 -2.10 -16.51
CA GLN A 319 -17.40 -1.10 -17.50
C GLN A 319 -16.62 -1.27 -18.82
N GLN A 320 -15.32 -1.55 -18.73
CA GLN A 320 -14.48 -1.78 -19.92
C GLN A 320 -14.89 -3.05 -20.68
N LEU A 321 -15.24 -4.12 -19.96
CA LEU A 321 -15.74 -5.35 -20.57
C LEU A 321 -17.10 -5.14 -21.25
N SER A 322 -18.01 -4.43 -20.60
CA SER A 322 -19.32 -4.09 -21.20
C SER A 322 -19.19 -3.23 -22.45
N ALA A 323 -18.29 -2.24 -22.46
CA ALA A 323 -18.04 -1.42 -23.64
C ALA A 323 -17.51 -2.26 -24.83
N LEU A 324 -16.66 -3.26 -24.57
CA LEU A 324 -16.17 -4.17 -25.59
C LEU A 324 -17.28 -5.06 -26.16
N THR A 325 -18.21 -5.54 -25.32
CA THR A 325 -19.33 -6.37 -25.78
C THR A 325 -20.33 -5.58 -26.63
N ASP A 326 -20.58 -4.31 -26.29
CA ASP A 326 -21.49 -3.45 -27.06
C ASP A 326 -20.89 -3.06 -28.41
N SER A 327 -19.56 -2.95 -28.49
CA SER A 327 -18.84 -2.71 -29.75
C SER A 327 -18.80 -3.93 -30.69
N GLY A 328 -19.19 -5.11 -30.19
CA GLY A 328 -19.11 -6.39 -30.90
C GLY A 328 -20.30 -6.71 -31.82
N HIS A 329 -21.27 -5.80 -31.98
CA HIS A 329 -22.48 -6.02 -32.79
C HIS A 329 -22.51 -5.29 -34.15
N ASP A 330 -21.43 -4.62 -34.55
CA ASP A 330 -21.39 -3.84 -35.81
C ASP A 330 -20.50 -4.49 -36.90
N THR A 331 -20.66 -5.80 -37.12
CA THR A 331 -19.98 -6.52 -38.23
C THR A 331 -20.93 -7.06 -39.30
N THR A 332 -22.04 -6.35 -39.58
CA THR A 332 -22.86 -6.62 -40.77
C THR A 332 -23.35 -5.33 -41.43
N ALA A 333 -22.46 -4.63 -42.12
CA ALA A 333 -22.84 -3.63 -43.11
C ALA A 333 -21.88 -3.64 -44.31
N VAL A 334 -21.79 -4.79 -44.99
CA VAL A 334 -21.51 -4.77 -46.43
C VAL A 334 -22.83 -4.40 -47.10
N VAL A 335 -23.10 -3.11 -47.22
CA VAL A 335 -24.16 -2.61 -48.11
C VAL A 335 -23.47 -1.88 -49.25
N ASN A 336 -23.38 -2.58 -50.38
CA ASN A 336 -23.14 -1.99 -51.68
C ASN A 336 -24.28 -1.03 -52.01
N THR A 337 -24.00 0.27 -52.11
CA THR A 337 -24.82 1.18 -52.92
C THR A 337 -23.92 2.03 -53.80
N MET A 338 -23.76 1.56 -55.04
CA MET A 338 -23.48 2.39 -56.21
C MET A 338 -24.74 3.23 -56.50
N ASP A 339 -24.68 4.56 -56.34
CA ASP A 339 -25.24 5.54 -57.29
C ASP A 339 -24.71 6.97 -57.01
N SER A 340 -24.62 7.80 -58.06
CA SER A 340 -23.72 8.95 -58.32
C SER A 340 -24.28 10.35 -57.88
N PRO A 341 -23.68 11.55 -58.16
CA PRO A 341 -22.47 11.90 -58.91
C PRO A 341 -21.51 12.96 -58.28
N ALA A 342 -20.34 13.11 -58.91
CA ALA A 342 -19.20 13.98 -58.54
C ALA A 342 -19.36 15.47 -58.90
N PRO A 343 -18.45 16.35 -58.40
CA PRO A 343 -17.93 17.45 -59.19
C PRO A 343 -16.42 17.32 -59.49
N GLU A 344 -16.17 17.38 -60.79
CA GLU A 344 -15.00 17.80 -61.59
C GLU A 344 -13.58 17.99 -61.01
N VAL A 345 -12.69 17.20 -61.64
CA VAL A 345 -11.41 17.52 -62.33
C VAL A 345 -10.26 18.21 -61.60
N GLY A 346 -9.12 17.51 -61.54
CA GLY A 346 -7.82 18.12 -61.28
C GLY A 346 -6.62 17.15 -61.25
N ASN A 347 -6.25 16.61 -62.41
CA ASN A 347 -4.95 16.03 -62.81
C ASN A 347 -4.25 14.99 -61.89
N GLY A 348 -4.28 13.74 -62.36
CA GLY A 348 -3.27 12.72 -62.04
C GLY A 348 -2.95 11.89 -63.28
N GLU A 349 -1.68 11.89 -63.71
CA GLU A 349 -1.10 10.81 -64.50
C GLU A 349 -0.33 9.88 -63.54
N HIS A 350 -0.73 8.60 -63.53
CA HIS A 350 -0.04 7.49 -62.89
C HIS A 350 1.07 6.94 -63.82
N THR A 351 2.21 6.49 -63.30
CA THR A 351 2.68 5.08 -63.12
C THR A 351 4.20 5.10 -63.36
N ALA A 352 5.10 4.19 -62.94
CA ALA A 352 5.19 3.13 -61.95
C ALA A 352 6.69 2.69 -61.90
N TYR A 353 7.08 2.02 -60.81
CA TYR A 353 8.29 1.20 -60.60
C TYR A 353 9.69 1.83 -60.42
N GLY A 354 10.32 1.46 -59.30
CA GLY A 354 11.77 1.57 -59.05
C GLY A 354 12.12 1.48 -57.58
N GLY A 355 12.58 0.30 -57.12
CA GLY A 355 12.72 -0.04 -55.70
C GLY A 355 13.89 0.60 -54.95
N GLY A 356 13.84 0.49 -53.62
CA GLY A 356 14.92 0.89 -52.72
C GLY A 356 14.63 0.44 -51.30
N LYS A 357 15.45 -0.47 -50.78
CA LYS A 357 15.32 -1.21 -49.51
C LYS A 357 15.54 -0.33 -48.27
N THR A 358 14.82 -0.61 -47.20
CA THR A 358 15.22 -0.31 -45.81
C THR A 358 15.02 -1.56 -44.94
N PRO A 359 15.97 -1.95 -44.07
CA PRO A 359 15.90 -3.20 -43.32
C PRO A 359 15.01 -3.04 -42.08
N GLY A 360 14.10 -3.99 -41.91
CA GLY A 360 13.26 -4.11 -40.74
C GLY A 360 13.93 -4.84 -39.58
N TYR A 361 13.36 -4.65 -38.39
CA TYR A 361 12.95 -5.73 -37.52
C TYR A 361 11.90 -5.19 -36.56
N GLY A 362 10.65 -5.62 -36.75
CA GLY A 362 9.54 -5.43 -35.83
C GLY A 362 9.17 -6.77 -35.24
N GLY A 363 8.88 -6.80 -33.94
CA GLY A 363 8.29 -7.93 -33.25
C GLY A 363 7.25 -7.42 -32.28
N GLN A 364 5.98 -7.55 -32.67
CA GLN A 364 4.83 -7.38 -31.79
C GLN A 364 4.87 -8.45 -30.68
N GLN A 365 4.62 -8.04 -29.43
CA GLN A 365 4.21 -8.95 -28.36
C GLN A 365 3.11 -8.29 -27.53
N THR A 366 1.97 -8.96 -27.44
CA THR A 366 1.01 -8.83 -26.35
C THR A 366 0.75 -10.21 -25.73
N ALA A 367 0.41 -10.18 -24.44
CA ALA A 367 -0.39 -11.13 -23.66
C ALA A 367 0.27 -12.41 -23.07
N TYR A 368 0.16 -12.50 -21.73
CA TYR A 368 0.26 -13.69 -20.87
C TYR A 368 1.61 -14.43 -20.77
N GLY A 369 2.39 -14.06 -19.74
CA GLY A 369 3.51 -14.86 -19.24
C GLY A 369 3.04 -16.01 -18.36
N GLY A 370 2.79 -17.18 -18.96
CA GLY A 370 2.68 -18.45 -18.26
C GLY A 370 4.05 -18.98 -17.88
N GLY A 371 4.38 -18.96 -16.58
CA GLY A 371 5.59 -19.57 -16.05
C GLY A 371 5.47 -21.09 -16.06
N MET A 372 6.26 -21.76 -16.91
CA MET A 372 6.38 -23.21 -16.94
C MET A 372 7.36 -23.68 -15.86
N THR A 373 6.86 -24.58 -15.01
CA THR A 373 7.53 -25.48 -14.08
C THR A 373 8.60 -26.32 -14.78
N PRO A 374 9.84 -26.46 -14.25
CA PRO A 374 10.77 -27.49 -14.73
C PRO A 374 10.39 -28.85 -14.12
N GLY A 375 9.78 -29.70 -14.93
CA GLY A 375 9.53 -31.11 -14.63
C GLY A 375 10.84 -31.91 -14.59
N TYR A 376 11.02 -32.63 -13.49
CA TYR A 376 12.06 -33.61 -13.25
C TYR A 376 11.83 -34.85 -14.13
N GLY A 377 12.82 -35.28 -14.91
CA GLY A 377 12.73 -36.58 -15.58
C GLY A 377 13.84 -36.88 -16.59
N GLY A 378 14.56 -37.97 -16.34
CA GLY A 378 15.13 -38.82 -17.40
C GLY A 378 16.56 -38.54 -17.81
N GLY A 379 17.51 -39.22 -17.15
CA GLY A 379 18.89 -39.30 -17.62
C GLY A 379 19.04 -40.14 -18.90
N PRO A 380 20.10 -39.89 -19.69
CA PRO A 380 20.63 -40.89 -20.61
C PRO A 380 22.10 -41.23 -20.33
N VAL A 381 22.42 -42.50 -20.55
CA VAL A 381 23.74 -43.13 -20.39
C VAL A 381 24.50 -43.11 -21.73
N GLY A 382 25.74 -42.61 -21.73
CA GLY A 382 26.88 -43.27 -22.40
C GLY A 382 27.43 -42.74 -23.73
N GLN A 383 28.78 -42.62 -23.74
CA GLN A 383 29.76 -42.43 -24.84
C GLN A 383 29.91 -41.00 -25.42
N GLY A 384 31.09 -40.35 -25.53
CA GLY A 384 32.48 -40.63 -25.15
C GLY A 384 33.44 -39.66 -25.89
N THR A 385 34.49 -39.17 -25.20
CA THR A 385 35.77 -38.54 -25.69
C THR A 385 35.69 -37.22 -26.51
N ALA A 386 36.57 -36.20 -26.43
CA ALA A 386 37.85 -35.90 -25.76
C ALA A 386 38.15 -34.37 -25.84
N TYR A 387 39.23 -33.91 -25.17
CA TYR A 387 39.82 -32.55 -25.08
C TYR A 387 39.10 -31.55 -24.14
N GLY A 388 39.72 -30.83 -23.19
CA GLY A 388 41.13 -30.60 -22.84
C GLY A 388 41.28 -29.16 -22.32
N GLY A 389 41.80 -28.99 -21.09
CA GLY A 389 42.10 -27.69 -20.44
C GLY A 389 41.03 -27.26 -19.42
N GLY A 390 41.31 -26.87 -18.18
CA GLY A 390 42.54 -26.56 -17.46
C GLY A 390 42.16 -25.51 -16.39
N GLY A 391 42.55 -25.72 -15.12
CA GLY A 391 42.49 -24.72 -14.04
C GLY A 391 41.20 -24.76 -13.20
N GLN A 392 41.20 -25.47 -12.06
CA GLN A 392 41.59 -24.98 -10.72
C GLN A 392 40.46 -24.28 -9.95
N THR A 393 39.90 -25.04 -9.00
CA THR A 393 39.24 -24.54 -7.79
C THR A 393 40.28 -23.97 -6.81
N PRO A 394 39.96 -22.89 -6.08
CA PRO A 394 40.50 -22.64 -4.75
C PRO A 394 39.34 -22.60 -3.74
N ALA A 395 39.25 -23.51 -2.76
CA ALA A 395 40.09 -23.60 -1.56
C ALA A 395 39.99 -22.35 -0.66
N TYR A 396 39.26 -22.54 0.44
CA TYR A 396 39.20 -21.68 1.61
C TYR A 396 40.60 -21.48 2.24
N GLY A 397 40.93 -20.24 2.62
CA GLY A 397 41.92 -19.95 3.67
C GLY A 397 43.14 -19.10 3.28
N ALA A 398 43.04 -17.79 3.49
CA ALA A 398 44.08 -16.83 3.91
C ALA A 398 43.43 -15.44 3.86
N GLY A 399 43.29 -14.65 4.93
CA GLY A 399 44.34 -14.16 5.82
C GLY A 399 44.56 -12.67 5.52
N SER A 400 43.80 -11.81 6.20
CA SER A 400 43.83 -10.34 6.05
C SER A 400 45.04 -9.71 6.76
N ALA A 401 45.56 -8.60 6.23
CA ALA A 401 46.67 -7.84 6.79
C ALA A 401 46.18 -6.50 7.36
N TYR A 402 46.41 -6.32 8.67
CA TYR A 402 46.43 -5.06 9.48
C TYR A 402 45.15 -4.20 9.51
N GLY A 403 44.52 -3.89 10.64
CA GLY A 403 44.84 -4.07 12.05
C GLY A 403 44.23 -2.90 12.85
N GLY A 404 43.44 -3.18 13.89
CA GLY A 404 43.06 -2.16 14.88
C GLY A 404 41.75 -2.42 15.64
N GLY A 405 41.87 -2.99 16.85
CA GLY A 405 40.96 -2.70 17.98
C GLY A 405 39.70 -3.57 18.11
N GLY A 406 39.82 -4.67 18.86
CA GLY A 406 38.70 -5.54 19.21
C GLY A 406 37.85 -5.00 20.37
N LEU A 407 36.54 -5.18 20.25
CA LEU A 407 35.59 -5.36 21.35
C LEU A 407 34.57 -6.41 20.88
N GLY A 408 34.52 -7.53 21.61
CA GLY A 408 33.85 -8.77 21.23
C GLY A 408 32.33 -8.68 21.28
N GLY A 409 31.70 -9.38 20.32
CA GLY A 409 30.26 -9.62 20.28
C GLY A 409 29.84 -10.60 21.38
N ALA A 410 28.82 -10.22 22.14
CA ALA A 410 28.18 -11.06 23.13
C ALA A 410 27.10 -11.94 22.46
N THR A 411 27.30 -13.25 22.52
CA THR A 411 26.29 -14.28 22.26
C THR A 411 25.38 -14.44 23.48
N PRO A 412 24.06 -14.69 23.32
CA PRO A 412 23.12 -14.79 24.43
C PRO A 412 23.01 -16.25 24.91
N TYR A 413 23.89 -16.69 25.80
CA TYR A 413 23.64 -17.86 26.64
C TYR A 413 24.04 -17.55 28.07
N GLY A 414 23.03 -17.21 28.88
CA GLY A 414 23.16 -16.99 30.31
C GLY A 414 23.45 -18.30 31.02
N SER A 415 24.58 -18.35 31.74
CA SER A 415 24.89 -19.44 32.66
C SER A 415 23.93 -19.40 33.86
N ARG A 416 23.22 -20.50 34.10
CA ARG A 416 22.47 -20.75 35.34
C ARG A 416 23.47 -20.98 36.50
N PRO A 417 23.29 -20.38 37.69
CA PRO A 417 24.00 -20.81 38.88
C PRO A 417 23.29 -22.03 39.50
N GLY A 418 24.05 -23.11 39.69
CA GLY A 418 23.63 -24.28 40.45
C GLY A 418 23.79 -24.09 41.96
N TYR A 419 22.86 -24.69 42.70
CA TYR A 419 23.18 -25.65 43.74
C TYR A 419 22.73 -27.02 43.25
#